data_AF-A0A7W1L4G1-F1
#
_entry.id   AF-A0A7W1L4G1-F1
#
_cell.length_a   1.000
_cell.length_b   1.000
_cell.length_c   1.000
_cell.angle_alpha   90.00
_cell.angle_beta   90.00
_cell.angle_gamma   90.00
#
_symmetry.space_group_name_H-M   'P 1'
#
loop_
_entity.id
_entity.type
_entity.pdbx_description
1 polymer ?
#
loop_
_entity_poly.entity_id
_entity_poly.type
_entity_poly.pdbx_seq_one_letter_code
_entity_poly.pdbx_strand_id
1 'polypeptide(L)'
;SQSGRYLRDHISLGFNQDESRRKVFDGVLAHISGVGRVFMNEPFGMPARTNTQHEDNTYPENAFPFAAATMRDPISGKKGSLFRHDGFDPLLIEVNTSTEYWQKGASLLHTDPLGKKDMTLPANARVYLVAGTQHGGRAGLTTAAGPCVNPRNPHSPAPALRALTIALDRWVTEGIAPPPSRVPTLGARTLVAASNTAFPTVQGFTVARTANNIALFGDWTDPKPDDTKVYGPLVTQIDADGNEVAGIRLPDIAVPLATYTGWNLYKAPFPEGALCDRDGSHSAFASTKTEREAKNDPRLSLEERYGTHEKYVDLVRVSAAQLARDGLLLPSDVGAYIVQAKSEAVRKHFAR
;
A
#
# COMPACT_ATOMS: atom_id res chain seq x y z
N SER A 1 7.17 -8.66 -4.04
CA SER A 1 6.12 -9.17 -3.12
C SER A 1 6.07 -10.68 -2.93
N GLN A 2 6.93 -11.45 -3.59
CA GLN A 2 6.86 -12.92 -3.66
C GLN A 2 6.86 -13.55 -2.27
N SER A 3 7.71 -13.06 -1.35
CA SER A 3 7.75 -13.53 0.04
C SER A 3 6.42 -13.35 0.78
N GLY A 4 5.78 -12.17 0.70
CA GLY A 4 4.48 -11.94 1.32
C GLY A 4 3.37 -12.82 0.74
N ARG A 5 3.38 -13.02 -0.58
CA ARG A 5 2.43 -13.91 -1.26
C ARG A 5 2.65 -15.38 -0.88
N TYR A 6 3.90 -15.81 -0.72
CA TYR A 6 4.24 -17.13 -0.22
C TYR A 6 3.74 -17.34 1.21
N LEU A 7 3.92 -16.36 2.10
CA LEU A 7 3.42 -16.45 3.47
C LEU A 7 1.88 -16.59 3.52
N ARG A 8 1.16 -15.98 2.58
CA ARG A 8 -0.28 -16.18 2.42
C ARG A 8 -0.61 -17.60 1.95
N ASP A 9 0.12 -18.15 0.98
CA ASP A 9 -0.05 -19.55 0.57
C ASP A 9 0.26 -20.52 1.72
N HIS A 10 1.35 -20.29 2.46
CA HIS A 10 1.75 -21.06 3.64
C HIS A 10 0.61 -21.20 4.66
N ILE A 11 -0.08 -20.08 4.95
CA ILE A 11 -1.25 -20.08 5.82
C ILE A 11 -2.41 -20.84 5.17
N SER A 12 -2.80 -20.48 3.94
CA SER A 12 -4.02 -21.02 3.31
C SER A 12 -3.96 -22.52 3.02
N LEU A 13 -2.77 -23.03 2.71
CA LEU A 13 -2.52 -24.44 2.39
C LEU A 13 -2.29 -25.28 3.65
N GLY A 14 -2.20 -24.66 4.84
CA GLY A 14 -2.04 -25.37 6.11
C GLY A 14 -0.60 -25.76 6.43
N PHE A 15 0.37 -25.15 5.77
CA PHE A 15 1.80 -25.41 6.01
C PHE A 15 2.28 -24.87 7.36
N ASN A 16 1.42 -24.16 8.11
CA ASN A 16 1.74 -23.75 9.47
C ASN A 16 1.60 -24.88 10.51
N GLN A 17 1.12 -26.06 10.12
CA GLN A 17 1.16 -27.28 10.90
C GLN A 17 2.31 -28.17 10.39
N ASP A 18 3.25 -28.52 11.26
CA ASP A 18 4.30 -29.50 10.92
C ASP A 18 3.80 -30.95 11.02
N GLU A 19 4.63 -31.91 10.58
CA GLU A 19 4.32 -33.35 10.58
C GLU A 19 4.11 -33.92 12.00
N SER A 20 4.58 -33.22 13.04
CA SER A 20 4.38 -33.55 14.45
C SER A 20 3.17 -32.81 15.08
N ARG A 21 2.34 -32.16 14.26
CA ARG A 21 1.19 -31.35 14.68
C ARG A 21 1.54 -30.17 15.58
N ARG A 22 2.70 -29.53 15.35
CA ARG A 22 3.12 -28.28 16.02
C ARG A 22 2.94 -27.09 15.09
N LYS A 23 2.75 -25.91 15.67
CA LYS A 23 2.71 -24.65 14.92
C LYS A 23 4.12 -24.27 14.48
N VAL A 24 4.31 -23.96 13.19
CA VAL A 24 5.61 -23.58 12.62
C VAL A 24 5.94 -22.11 12.91
N PHE A 25 4.99 -21.21 12.65
CA PHE A 25 5.11 -19.79 12.95
C PHE A 25 3.96 -19.35 13.88
N ASP A 26 4.32 -18.82 15.04
CA ASP A 26 3.36 -18.18 15.94
C ASP A 26 2.88 -16.83 15.40
N GLY A 27 3.74 -16.13 14.65
CA GLY A 27 3.45 -14.85 14.02
C GLY A 27 3.94 -14.78 12.58
N VAL A 28 3.17 -14.14 11.71
CA VAL A 28 3.49 -13.91 10.30
C VAL A 28 3.27 -12.44 9.95
N LEU A 29 4.30 -11.80 9.37
CA LEU A 29 4.19 -10.49 8.74
C LEU A 29 4.32 -10.64 7.22
N ALA A 30 3.21 -10.46 6.51
CA ALA A 30 3.19 -10.46 5.05
C ALA A 30 3.23 -9.01 4.53
N HIS A 31 4.26 -8.67 3.75
CA HIS A 31 4.39 -7.35 3.14
C HIS A 31 4.13 -7.38 1.63
N ILE A 32 3.44 -6.34 1.12
CA ILE A 32 3.22 -6.01 -0.30
C ILE A 32 2.59 -7.12 -1.15
N SER A 33 1.87 -8.06 -0.54
CA SER A 33 1.20 -9.14 -1.27
C SER A 33 -0.09 -8.69 -1.98
N GLY A 34 -0.72 -7.61 -1.53
CA GLY A 34 -2.14 -7.39 -1.75
C GLY A 34 -2.93 -8.63 -1.33
N VAL A 35 -3.90 -9.05 -2.13
CA VAL A 35 -4.60 -10.33 -1.95
C VAL A 35 -3.85 -11.54 -2.51
N GLY A 36 -2.76 -11.29 -3.23
CA GLY A 36 -2.08 -12.28 -4.05
C GLY A 36 -1.47 -13.44 -3.27
N ARG A 37 -1.36 -14.57 -3.95
CA ARG A 37 -0.64 -15.79 -3.55
C ARG A 37 0.35 -16.18 -4.66
N VAL A 38 1.18 -17.21 -4.45
CA VAL A 38 2.24 -17.59 -5.41
C VAL A 38 1.86 -18.75 -6.32
N PHE A 39 0.71 -19.40 -6.13
CA PHE A 39 0.26 -20.50 -7.00
C PHE A 39 1.31 -21.63 -7.06
N MET A 40 1.84 -22.01 -5.89
CA MET A 40 2.99 -22.92 -5.78
C MET A 40 2.67 -24.41 -5.75
N ASN A 41 1.43 -24.79 -5.46
CA ASN A 41 1.04 -26.20 -5.29
C ASN A 41 0.04 -26.65 -6.36
N GLU A 42 0.29 -26.25 -7.61
CA GLU A 42 -0.57 -26.53 -8.76
C GLU A 42 0.29 -26.97 -9.95
N PRO A 43 -0.20 -27.90 -10.81
CA PRO A 43 0.52 -28.30 -12.00
C PRO A 43 0.88 -27.09 -12.88
N PHE A 44 2.14 -27.05 -13.33
CA PHE A 44 2.71 -25.95 -14.13
C PHE A 44 2.74 -24.59 -13.41
N GLY A 45 2.64 -24.59 -12.08
CA GLY A 45 2.81 -23.40 -11.26
C GLY A 45 4.16 -22.71 -11.50
N MET A 46 4.14 -21.38 -11.46
CA MET A 46 5.30 -20.50 -11.71
C MET A 46 5.40 -19.47 -10.59
N PRO A 47 5.87 -19.87 -9.39
CA PRO A 47 5.79 -19.05 -8.16
C PRO A 47 6.44 -17.67 -8.23
N ALA A 48 7.34 -17.46 -9.18
CA ALA A 48 8.00 -16.18 -9.42
C ALA A 48 7.10 -15.16 -10.16
N ARG A 49 6.09 -15.60 -10.91
CA ARG A 49 5.20 -14.72 -11.71
C ARG A 49 4.33 -13.84 -10.84
N THR A 50 3.96 -12.69 -11.40
CA THR A 50 3.18 -11.68 -10.71
C THR A 50 2.24 -10.97 -11.67
N ASN A 51 0.96 -10.93 -11.32
CA ASN A 51 -0.09 -10.21 -11.99
C ASN A 51 -0.02 -8.71 -11.66
N THR A 52 -0.03 -7.88 -12.71
CA THR A 52 -0.26 -6.43 -12.68
C THR A 52 -1.21 -6.03 -13.80
N GLN A 53 -1.59 -4.76 -13.88
CA GLN A 53 -2.50 -4.26 -14.92
C GLN A 53 -2.05 -4.60 -16.35
N HIS A 54 -0.74 -4.55 -16.62
CA HIS A 54 -0.22 -4.77 -17.97
C HIS A 54 0.41 -6.16 -18.15
N GLU A 55 0.91 -6.78 -17.08
CA GLU A 55 1.67 -8.04 -17.15
C GLU A 55 0.93 -9.17 -16.44
N ASP A 56 0.92 -10.36 -17.05
CA ASP A 56 0.45 -11.60 -16.41
C ASP A 56 -0.96 -11.48 -15.79
N ASN A 57 -1.85 -10.68 -16.38
CA ASN A 57 -3.18 -10.38 -15.87
C ASN A 57 -4.12 -11.60 -15.75
N THR A 58 -3.78 -12.69 -16.46
CA THR A 58 -4.45 -13.99 -16.41
C THR A 58 -3.72 -15.03 -15.56
N TYR A 59 -2.68 -14.64 -14.82
CA TYR A 59 -2.02 -15.53 -13.88
C TYR A 59 -2.84 -15.64 -12.57
N PRO A 60 -3.05 -16.85 -12.01
CA PRO A 60 -3.89 -17.12 -10.82
C PRO A 60 -3.28 -16.68 -9.49
N GLU A 61 -2.73 -15.46 -9.46
CA GLU A 61 -2.23 -14.83 -8.23
C GLU A 61 -3.38 -14.37 -7.33
N ASN A 62 -4.35 -13.63 -7.89
CA ASN A 62 -5.40 -12.95 -7.15
C ASN A 62 -6.67 -13.80 -7.12
N ALA A 63 -6.67 -14.86 -6.30
CA ALA A 63 -7.78 -15.80 -6.21
C ALA A 63 -8.37 -15.87 -4.79
N PHE A 64 -9.70 -15.84 -4.71
CA PHE A 64 -10.45 -16.02 -3.47
C PHE A 64 -10.03 -17.31 -2.73
N PRO A 65 -9.93 -17.32 -1.39
CA PRO A 65 -10.27 -16.26 -0.43
C PRO A 65 -9.23 -15.13 -0.30
N PHE A 66 -9.70 -13.91 -0.06
CA PHE A 66 -8.84 -12.72 -0.02
C PHE A 66 -8.37 -12.34 1.39
N ALA A 67 -9.25 -12.35 2.39
CA ALA A 67 -8.91 -11.86 3.73
C ALA A 67 -8.79 -12.99 4.76
N ALA A 68 -8.17 -12.68 5.90
CA ALA A 68 -8.23 -13.51 7.10
C ALA A 68 -9.68 -13.75 7.59
N ALA A 69 -10.58 -12.78 7.37
CA ALA A 69 -11.99 -12.91 7.71
C ALA A 69 -12.73 -13.87 6.77
N THR A 70 -13.59 -14.73 7.33
CA THR A 70 -14.45 -15.59 6.52
C THR A 70 -15.53 -14.76 5.84
N MET A 71 -15.65 -14.92 4.53
CA MET A 71 -16.61 -14.18 3.70
C MET A 71 -17.19 -15.09 2.61
N ARG A 72 -18.28 -14.63 1.98
CA ARG A 72 -18.86 -15.25 0.79
C ARG A 72 -18.39 -14.48 -0.43
N ASP A 73 -17.92 -15.21 -1.43
CA ASP A 73 -17.68 -14.69 -2.77
C ASP A 73 -18.99 -14.74 -3.57
N PRO A 74 -19.61 -13.59 -3.91
CA PRO A 74 -20.81 -13.57 -4.73
C PRO A 74 -20.54 -13.93 -6.20
N ILE A 75 -19.29 -13.87 -6.67
CA ILE A 75 -18.91 -14.15 -8.06
C ILE A 75 -18.72 -15.65 -8.28
N SER A 76 -17.88 -16.31 -7.46
CA SER A 76 -17.66 -17.76 -7.58
C SER A 76 -18.65 -18.61 -6.78
N GLY A 77 -19.42 -18.01 -5.86
CA GLY A 77 -20.32 -18.70 -4.95
C GLY A 77 -19.63 -19.37 -3.75
N LYS A 78 -18.29 -19.34 -3.69
CA LYS A 78 -17.49 -19.94 -2.60
C LYS A 78 -17.66 -19.18 -1.28
N LYS A 79 -17.39 -19.84 -0.17
CA LYS A 79 -17.24 -19.24 1.16
C LYS A 79 -15.90 -19.66 1.73
N GLY A 80 -15.15 -18.73 2.30
CA GLY A 80 -13.81 -19.02 2.81
C GLY A 80 -13.10 -17.82 3.42
N SER A 81 -11.91 -18.08 3.94
CA SER A 81 -10.95 -17.14 4.51
C SER A 81 -9.53 -17.62 4.19
N LEU A 82 -8.55 -16.73 4.31
CA LEU A 82 -7.13 -17.10 4.34
C LEU A 82 -6.85 -18.05 5.52
N PHE A 83 -7.44 -17.77 6.68
CA PHE A 83 -7.39 -18.64 7.84
C PHE A 83 -8.22 -19.90 7.67
N ARG A 84 -7.67 -21.00 8.19
CA ARG A 84 -8.22 -22.34 8.05
C ARG A 84 -9.09 -22.75 9.23
N HIS A 85 -8.93 -22.10 10.38
CA HIS A 85 -9.63 -22.39 11.63
C HIS A 85 -9.40 -23.83 12.13
N ASP A 86 -8.20 -24.37 11.88
CA ASP A 86 -7.79 -25.74 12.24
C ASP A 86 -6.90 -25.79 13.49
N GLY A 87 -6.75 -24.67 14.19
CA GLY A 87 -5.90 -24.51 15.38
C GLY A 87 -4.47 -24.05 15.08
N PHE A 88 -4.07 -23.98 13.80
CA PHE A 88 -2.71 -23.61 13.39
C PHE A 88 -2.59 -22.22 12.76
N ASP A 89 -3.66 -21.43 12.71
CA ASP A 89 -3.58 -20.04 12.23
C ASP A 89 -2.60 -19.21 13.10
N PRO A 90 -1.72 -18.40 12.48
CA PRO A 90 -0.79 -17.54 13.21
C PRO A 90 -1.46 -16.25 13.70
N LEU A 91 -0.73 -15.47 14.49
CA LEU A 91 -0.95 -14.02 14.57
C LEU A 91 -0.50 -13.39 13.25
N LEU A 92 -1.38 -12.67 12.57
CA LEU A 92 -1.13 -12.17 11.22
C LEU A 92 -1.10 -10.64 11.19
N ILE A 93 -0.03 -10.09 10.62
CA ILE A 93 0.04 -8.68 10.19
C ILE A 93 0.24 -8.65 8.68
N GLU A 94 -0.68 -8.00 7.96
CA GLU A 94 -0.55 -7.74 6.53
C GLU A 94 -0.27 -6.25 6.30
N VAL A 95 0.88 -5.93 5.69
CA VAL A 95 1.29 -4.55 5.43
C VAL A 95 1.38 -4.32 3.94
N ASN A 96 0.62 -3.37 3.42
CA ASN A 96 0.58 -3.05 2.00
C ASN A 96 0.95 -1.59 1.76
N THR A 97 1.55 -1.31 0.61
CA THR A 97 1.78 0.05 0.13
C THR A 97 0.57 0.53 -0.67
N SER A 98 0.57 1.79 -1.06
CA SER A 98 -0.41 2.34 -1.98
C SER A 98 -0.40 1.58 -3.32
N THR A 99 0.76 1.05 -3.77
CA THR A 99 0.82 0.23 -4.99
C THR A 99 -0.09 -0.99 -4.92
N GLU A 100 -0.14 -1.71 -3.79
CA GLU A 100 -0.97 -2.93 -3.73
C GLU A 100 -2.47 -2.63 -3.72
N TYR A 101 -2.90 -1.44 -3.30
CA TYR A 101 -4.28 -1.02 -3.48
C TYR A 101 -4.61 -0.82 -4.97
N TRP A 102 -3.67 -0.27 -5.73
CA TRP A 102 -3.84 0.00 -7.17
C TRP A 102 -3.58 -1.22 -8.07
N GLN A 103 -2.68 -2.13 -7.69
CA GLN A 103 -2.23 -3.24 -8.53
C GLN A 103 -2.69 -4.61 -8.05
N LYS A 104 -2.90 -4.79 -6.73
CA LYS A 104 -3.04 -6.13 -6.11
C LYS A 104 -4.26 -6.25 -5.19
N GLY A 105 -5.25 -5.37 -5.36
CA GLY A 105 -6.54 -5.45 -4.68
C GLY A 105 -6.48 -5.42 -3.16
N ALA A 106 -5.47 -4.79 -2.55
CA ALA A 106 -5.26 -4.81 -1.10
C ALA A 106 -6.47 -4.33 -0.27
N SER A 107 -7.40 -3.55 -0.85
CA SER A 107 -8.66 -3.21 -0.16
C SER A 107 -9.49 -4.44 0.19
N LEU A 108 -9.46 -5.48 -0.65
CA LEU A 108 -10.22 -6.72 -0.47
C LEU A 108 -9.70 -7.59 0.69
N LEU A 109 -8.58 -7.18 1.32
CA LEU A 109 -8.16 -7.74 2.61
C LEU A 109 -9.06 -7.30 3.76
N HIS A 110 -9.80 -6.19 3.61
CA HIS A 110 -10.64 -5.61 4.65
C HIS A 110 -12.01 -5.13 4.17
N THR A 111 -12.40 -5.43 2.92
CA THR A 111 -13.76 -5.27 2.40
C THR A 111 -14.34 -6.62 1.96
N ASP A 112 -15.63 -6.65 1.64
CA ASP A 112 -16.19 -7.76 0.86
C ASP A 112 -15.57 -7.83 -0.56
N PRO A 113 -15.72 -8.96 -1.28
CA PRO A 113 -15.11 -9.14 -2.60
C PRO A 113 -15.56 -8.15 -3.68
N LEU A 114 -16.68 -7.43 -3.45
CA LEU A 114 -17.21 -6.43 -4.37
C LEU A 114 -16.86 -4.99 -3.96
N GLY A 115 -16.11 -4.80 -2.85
CA GLY A 115 -15.77 -3.48 -2.33
C GLY A 115 -17.00 -2.69 -1.84
N LYS A 116 -18.06 -3.36 -1.38
CA LYS A 116 -19.33 -2.70 -1.00
C LYS A 116 -19.49 -2.55 0.51
N LYS A 117 -18.73 -3.29 1.31
CA LYS A 117 -18.85 -3.30 2.77
C LYS A 117 -17.49 -3.48 3.43
N ASP A 118 -17.20 -2.68 4.45
CA ASP A 118 -16.05 -2.88 5.34
C ASP A 118 -16.25 -4.16 6.17
N MET A 119 -15.18 -4.96 6.31
CA MET A 119 -15.20 -6.22 7.02
C MET A 119 -14.53 -6.11 8.40
N THR A 120 -15.10 -6.81 9.38
CA THR A 120 -14.43 -7.04 10.66
C THR A 120 -13.42 -8.17 10.51
N LEU A 121 -12.17 -7.89 10.86
CA LEU A 121 -11.09 -8.87 10.84
C LEU A 121 -11.11 -9.71 12.14
N PRO A 122 -10.63 -10.98 12.08
CA PRO A 122 -10.40 -11.78 13.28
C PRO A 122 -9.46 -11.08 14.27
N ALA A 123 -9.60 -11.38 15.56
CA ALA A 123 -8.80 -10.75 16.61
C ALA A 123 -7.28 -10.95 16.43
N ASN A 124 -6.88 -12.09 15.84
CA ASN A 124 -5.51 -12.46 15.52
C ASN A 124 -5.01 -11.95 14.14
N ALA A 125 -5.72 -11.01 13.51
CA ALA A 125 -5.29 -10.38 12.26
C ALA A 125 -5.27 -8.85 12.35
N ARG A 126 -4.28 -8.23 11.69
CA ARG A 126 -4.20 -6.78 11.44
C ARG A 126 -3.82 -6.50 10.01
N VAL A 127 -4.35 -5.40 9.47
CA VAL A 127 -4.01 -4.91 8.13
C VAL A 127 -3.59 -3.46 8.24
N TYR A 128 -2.52 -3.09 7.54
CA TYR A 128 -2.00 -1.74 7.49
C TYR A 128 -1.73 -1.32 6.04
N LEU A 129 -2.16 -0.10 5.70
CA LEU A 129 -1.64 0.64 4.55
C LEU A 129 -0.49 1.54 5.02
N VAL A 130 0.65 1.51 4.34
CA VAL A 130 1.65 2.58 4.45
C VAL A 130 1.40 3.57 3.31
N ALA A 131 0.84 4.72 3.66
CA ALA A 131 0.32 5.69 2.70
C ALA A 131 1.42 6.31 1.83
N GLY A 132 1.07 6.67 0.60
CA GLY A 132 1.95 7.33 -0.37
C GLY A 132 3.25 6.58 -0.65
N THR A 133 3.28 5.25 -0.60
CA THR A 133 4.49 4.45 -0.88
C THR A 133 4.33 3.59 -2.13
N GLN A 134 5.44 3.35 -2.82
CA GLN A 134 5.51 2.42 -3.94
C GLN A 134 6.01 1.03 -3.51
N HIS A 135 5.71 0.00 -4.30
CA HIS A 135 6.05 -1.41 -4.02
C HIS A 135 7.52 -1.65 -3.64
N GLY A 136 8.42 -1.04 -4.41
CA GLY A 136 9.88 -1.16 -4.24
C GLY A 136 10.49 -0.09 -3.33
N GLY A 137 9.65 0.66 -2.59
CA GLY A 137 10.07 1.79 -1.77
C GLY A 137 11.17 1.40 -0.78
N ARG A 138 12.29 2.11 -0.81
CA ARG A 138 13.45 1.87 0.06
C ARG A 138 14.25 3.16 0.22
N ALA A 139 15.05 3.23 1.29
CA ALA A 139 15.97 4.35 1.47
C ALA A 139 16.94 4.46 0.28
N GLY A 140 17.26 5.69 -0.12
CA GLY A 140 18.22 5.97 -1.19
C GLY A 140 17.66 5.88 -2.62
N LEU A 141 16.35 5.68 -2.80
CA LEU A 141 15.74 5.84 -4.12
C LEU A 141 15.79 7.30 -4.57
N THR A 142 15.87 7.50 -5.88
CA THR A 142 15.83 8.81 -6.52
C THR A 142 14.51 8.99 -7.27
N THR A 143 14.20 10.23 -7.65
CA THR A 143 13.01 10.58 -8.43
C THR A 143 13.17 10.37 -9.94
N ALA A 144 14.26 9.73 -10.38
CA ALA A 144 14.50 9.47 -11.80
C ALA A 144 13.33 8.67 -12.40
N ALA A 145 12.64 9.23 -13.40
CA ALA A 145 11.38 8.70 -13.93
C ALA A 145 11.52 7.31 -14.57
N GLY A 146 12.69 7.00 -15.15
CA GLY A 146 12.91 5.75 -15.88
C GLY A 146 11.90 5.60 -17.03
N PRO A 147 11.17 4.46 -17.11
CA PRO A 147 10.16 4.21 -18.13
C PRO A 147 8.81 4.90 -17.86
N CYS A 148 8.64 5.53 -16.69
CA CYS A 148 7.41 6.20 -16.33
C CYS A 148 7.35 7.66 -16.83
N VAL A 149 6.14 8.21 -16.88
CA VAL A 149 5.87 9.59 -17.29
C VAL A 149 6.17 10.59 -16.16
N ASN A 150 5.77 10.30 -14.93
CA ASN A 150 6.06 11.17 -13.78
C ASN A 150 7.41 10.80 -13.13
N PRO A 151 8.08 11.73 -12.41
CA PRO A 151 9.17 11.38 -11.52
C PRO A 151 8.75 10.28 -10.54
N ARG A 152 9.65 9.34 -10.25
CA ARG A 152 9.31 8.18 -9.41
C ARG A 152 9.27 8.52 -7.92
N ASN A 153 8.45 7.78 -7.19
CA ASN A 153 8.26 7.96 -5.75
C ASN A 153 9.46 7.43 -4.94
N PRO A 154 10.22 8.28 -4.24
CA PRO A 154 11.37 7.85 -3.43
C PRO A 154 11.00 7.41 -2.01
N HIS A 155 9.73 7.55 -1.61
CA HIS A 155 9.26 7.32 -0.24
C HIS A 155 9.39 5.84 0.16
N SER A 156 9.80 5.60 1.41
CA SER A 156 10.10 4.26 1.92
C SER A 156 9.14 3.84 3.03
N PRO A 157 8.53 2.63 2.96
CA PRO A 157 7.72 2.09 4.04
C PRO A 157 8.54 1.52 5.21
N ALA A 158 9.87 1.48 5.09
CA ALA A 158 10.75 0.77 6.03
C ALA A 158 10.59 1.20 7.50
N PRO A 159 10.37 2.49 7.86
CA PRO A 159 10.16 2.87 9.25
C PRO A 159 8.91 2.24 9.88
N ALA A 160 7.80 2.22 9.14
CA ALA A 160 6.57 1.56 9.59
C ALA A 160 6.77 0.04 9.70
N LEU A 161 7.46 -0.57 8.74
CA LEU A 161 7.74 -2.00 8.77
C LEU A 161 8.58 -2.42 9.98
N ARG A 162 9.63 -1.66 10.31
CA ARG A 162 10.44 -1.95 11.51
C ARG A 162 9.59 -1.91 12.78
N ALA A 163 8.74 -0.89 12.92
CA ALA A 163 7.85 -0.78 14.08
C ALA A 163 6.86 -1.96 14.14
N LEU A 164 6.25 -2.33 13.01
CA LEU A 164 5.29 -3.44 12.94
C LEU A 164 5.94 -4.81 13.15
N THR A 165 7.22 -5.00 12.76
CA THR A 165 7.97 -6.21 13.09
C THR A 165 8.16 -6.34 14.61
N ILE A 166 8.55 -5.26 15.30
CA ILE A 166 8.63 -5.25 16.77
C ILE A 166 7.26 -5.47 17.41
N ALA A 167 6.20 -4.91 16.82
CA ALA A 167 4.84 -5.10 17.31
C ALA A 167 4.38 -6.56 17.16
N LEU A 168 4.74 -7.25 16.06
CA LEU A 168 4.47 -8.67 15.89
C LEU A 168 5.23 -9.51 16.92
N ASP A 169 6.52 -9.23 17.12
CA ASP A 169 7.34 -9.92 18.12
C ASP A 169 6.71 -9.85 19.51
N ARG A 170 6.37 -8.65 19.99
CA ARG A 170 5.69 -8.46 21.28
C ARG A 170 4.31 -9.10 21.34
N TRP A 171 3.59 -9.17 20.22
CA TRP A 171 2.32 -9.87 20.18
C TRP A 171 2.49 -11.37 20.40
N VAL A 172 3.53 -11.96 19.81
CA VAL A 172 3.87 -13.37 19.95
C VAL A 172 4.45 -13.68 21.34
N THR A 173 5.41 -12.89 21.81
CA THR A 173 6.22 -13.22 23.00
C THR A 173 5.63 -12.70 24.30
N GLU A 174 4.94 -11.56 24.27
CA GLU A 174 4.39 -10.88 25.46
C GLU A 174 2.85 -10.89 25.48
N GLY A 175 2.19 -11.32 24.40
CA GLY A 175 0.73 -11.24 24.26
C GLY A 175 0.22 -9.81 24.07
N ILE A 176 1.10 -8.84 23.79
CA ILE A 176 0.73 -7.44 23.65
C ILE A 176 0.34 -7.18 22.19
N ALA A 177 -0.97 -7.02 21.96
CA ALA A 177 -1.47 -6.79 20.62
C ALA A 177 -0.87 -5.52 19.98
N PRO A 178 -0.56 -5.56 18.67
CA PRO A 178 -0.17 -4.36 17.93
C PRO A 178 -1.33 -3.36 17.89
N PRO A 179 -1.07 -2.11 17.45
CA PRO A 179 -2.12 -1.13 17.23
C PRO A 179 -3.30 -1.68 16.41
N PRO A 180 -4.51 -1.07 16.50
CA PRO A 180 -5.59 -1.42 15.58
C PRO A 180 -5.17 -1.16 14.13
N SER A 181 -5.71 -1.96 13.20
CA SER A 181 -5.51 -1.80 11.76
C SER A 181 -5.65 -0.33 11.33
N ARG A 182 -4.73 0.14 10.48
CA ARG A 182 -4.78 1.48 9.86
C ARG A 182 -4.99 1.32 8.36
N VAL A 183 -6.24 1.38 7.93
CA VAL A 183 -6.65 1.23 6.54
C VAL A 183 -7.69 2.30 6.18
N PRO A 184 -7.80 2.70 4.90
CA PRO A 184 -8.98 3.39 4.40
C PRO A 184 -10.24 2.53 4.56
N THR A 185 -11.39 3.17 4.77
CA THR A 185 -12.69 2.48 4.92
C THR A 185 -13.80 3.19 4.14
N LEU A 186 -14.82 2.43 3.75
CA LEU A 186 -16.03 2.96 3.12
C LEU A 186 -16.82 3.82 4.11
N GLY A 187 -16.95 3.38 5.36
CA GLY A 187 -17.65 4.11 6.42
C GLY A 187 -17.08 5.50 6.68
N ALA A 188 -15.74 5.65 6.66
CA ALA A 188 -15.09 6.94 6.78
C ALA A 188 -14.97 7.72 5.45
N ARG A 189 -15.49 7.16 4.33
CA ARG A 189 -15.38 7.72 2.98
C ARG A 189 -13.93 7.97 2.53
N THR A 190 -13.01 7.15 3.03
CA THR A 190 -11.58 7.22 2.68
C THR A 190 -11.16 6.12 1.72
N LEU A 191 -12.09 5.22 1.35
CA LEU A 191 -11.89 4.17 0.35
C LEU A 191 -12.86 4.40 -0.83
N VAL A 192 -12.33 4.50 -2.05
CA VAL A 192 -13.09 4.89 -3.25
C VAL A 192 -12.63 4.12 -4.49
N ALA A 193 -13.45 4.09 -5.54
CA ALA A 193 -13.00 3.61 -6.84
C ALA A 193 -11.87 4.50 -7.39
N ALA A 194 -10.94 3.94 -8.16
CA ALA A 194 -9.79 4.68 -8.70
C ALA A 194 -10.19 5.92 -9.51
N SER A 195 -11.26 5.81 -10.31
CA SER A 195 -11.82 6.94 -11.08
C SER A 195 -12.38 8.07 -10.23
N ASN A 196 -12.76 7.78 -8.98
CA ASN A 196 -13.34 8.73 -8.02
C ASN A 196 -12.29 9.33 -7.07
N THR A 197 -11.00 9.08 -7.31
CA THR A 197 -9.93 9.80 -6.61
C THR A 197 -9.90 11.25 -7.07
N ALA A 198 -10.03 12.18 -6.12
CA ALA A 198 -10.20 13.61 -6.39
C ALA A 198 -8.86 14.32 -6.64
N PHE A 199 -8.04 13.80 -7.56
CA PHE A 199 -6.70 14.34 -7.82
C PHE A 199 -6.75 15.78 -8.32
N PRO A 200 -5.97 16.70 -7.70
CA PRO A 200 -5.85 18.06 -8.21
C PRO A 200 -5.22 18.04 -9.60
N THR A 201 -5.66 18.94 -10.47
CA THR A 201 -5.04 19.14 -11.79
C THR A 201 -3.72 19.89 -11.61
N VAL A 202 -2.60 19.16 -11.71
CA VAL A 202 -1.25 19.73 -11.62
C VAL A 202 -0.60 19.68 -13.01
N GLN A 203 -0.10 20.82 -13.50
CA GLN A 203 0.51 20.90 -14.83
C GLN A 203 1.72 19.96 -14.94
N GLY A 204 1.77 19.16 -16.01
CA GLY A 204 2.86 18.22 -16.25
C GLY A 204 2.84 16.96 -15.37
N PHE A 205 1.76 16.73 -14.61
CA PHE A 205 1.56 15.52 -13.82
C PHE A 205 0.42 14.69 -14.39
N THR A 206 0.71 13.48 -14.84
CA THR A 206 -0.30 12.58 -15.42
C THR A 206 -0.91 11.73 -14.32
N VAL A 207 -2.25 11.64 -14.29
CA VAL A 207 -3.00 10.95 -13.24
C VAL A 207 -3.57 9.61 -13.73
N ALA A 208 -3.28 8.52 -13.02
CA ALA A 208 -3.94 7.24 -13.25
C ALA A 208 -5.42 7.30 -12.82
N ARG A 209 -6.32 6.85 -13.68
CA ARG A 209 -7.77 6.81 -13.40
C ARG A 209 -8.32 5.39 -13.27
N THR A 210 -7.49 4.39 -13.55
CA THR A 210 -7.84 2.97 -13.50
C THR A 210 -6.83 2.22 -12.64
N ALA A 211 -7.34 1.34 -11.79
CA ALA A 211 -6.54 0.35 -11.08
C ALA A 211 -6.41 -0.92 -11.93
N ASN A 212 -5.64 -1.91 -11.46
CA ASN A 212 -5.64 -3.25 -12.03
C ASN A 212 -7.01 -3.90 -11.86
N ASN A 213 -7.50 -4.51 -12.93
CA ASN A 213 -8.75 -5.26 -12.92
C ASN A 213 -8.51 -6.66 -12.36
N ILE A 214 -9.28 -7.08 -11.35
CA ILE A 214 -9.19 -8.45 -10.80
C ILE A 214 -10.45 -9.20 -11.20
N ALA A 215 -10.32 -10.10 -12.16
CA ALA A 215 -11.43 -10.87 -12.73
C ALA A 215 -11.17 -12.37 -12.61
N LEU A 216 -12.24 -13.16 -12.56
CA LEU A 216 -12.14 -14.59 -12.80
C LEU A 216 -11.93 -14.84 -14.29
N PHE A 217 -11.06 -15.80 -14.62
CA PHE A 217 -10.72 -16.17 -16.00
C PHE A 217 -10.87 -17.66 -16.30
N GLY A 218 -11.54 -18.42 -15.42
CA GLY A 218 -11.78 -19.85 -15.62
C GLY A 218 -10.53 -20.71 -15.40
N ASP A 219 -10.12 -21.44 -16.42
CA ASP A 219 -8.98 -22.38 -16.41
C ASP A 219 -7.65 -21.62 -16.56
N TRP A 220 -6.66 -21.90 -15.71
CA TRP A 220 -5.35 -21.25 -15.80
C TRP A 220 -4.48 -21.74 -16.97
N THR A 221 -4.84 -22.88 -17.59
CA THR A 221 -4.15 -23.42 -18.78
C THR A 221 -4.71 -22.87 -20.09
N ASP A 222 -5.96 -22.40 -20.11
CA ASP A 222 -6.62 -21.67 -21.21
C ASP A 222 -7.44 -20.49 -20.64
N PRO A 223 -6.78 -19.44 -20.11
CA PRO A 223 -7.46 -18.41 -19.36
C PRO A 223 -8.28 -17.49 -20.25
N LYS A 224 -9.56 -17.34 -19.91
CA LYS A 224 -10.53 -16.49 -20.58
C LYS A 224 -11.17 -15.55 -19.55
N PRO A 225 -10.62 -14.33 -19.37
CA PRO A 225 -11.22 -13.33 -18.50
C PRO A 225 -12.70 -13.13 -18.79
N ASP A 226 -13.50 -13.15 -17.72
CA ASP A 226 -14.92 -12.87 -17.78
C ASP A 226 -15.16 -11.49 -17.18
N ASP A 227 -15.35 -10.49 -18.04
CA ASP A 227 -15.57 -9.09 -17.65
C ASP A 227 -16.87 -8.88 -16.86
N THR A 228 -17.74 -9.90 -16.78
CA THR A 228 -18.93 -9.89 -15.91
C THR A 228 -18.64 -10.41 -14.50
N LYS A 229 -17.49 -11.06 -14.29
CA LYS A 229 -17.05 -11.69 -13.03
C LYS A 229 -15.84 -10.98 -12.44
N VAL A 230 -16.02 -9.70 -12.18
CA VAL A 230 -14.98 -8.77 -11.71
C VAL A 230 -15.16 -8.45 -10.22
N TYR A 231 -14.09 -8.61 -9.45
CA TYR A 231 -14.02 -8.17 -8.06
C TYR A 231 -13.91 -6.64 -7.97
N GLY A 232 -14.25 -6.06 -6.82
CA GLY A 232 -14.29 -4.60 -6.64
C GLY A 232 -13.14 -4.05 -5.80
N PRO A 233 -11.87 -4.11 -6.24
CA PRO A 233 -10.79 -3.46 -5.52
C PRO A 233 -10.97 -1.94 -5.56
N LEU A 234 -10.64 -1.30 -4.44
CA LEU A 234 -10.75 0.13 -4.23
C LEU A 234 -9.39 0.70 -3.79
N VAL A 235 -9.26 2.01 -3.86
CA VAL A 235 -8.05 2.75 -3.52
C VAL A 235 -8.35 3.82 -2.47
N THR A 236 -7.30 4.31 -1.82
CA THR A 236 -7.44 5.36 -0.80
C THR A 236 -7.81 6.69 -1.44
N GLN A 237 -8.74 7.42 -0.82
CA GLN A 237 -9.00 8.82 -1.15
C GLN A 237 -7.80 9.69 -0.75
N ILE A 238 -7.71 10.86 -1.36
CA ILE A 238 -6.62 11.82 -1.19
C ILE A 238 -7.11 13.17 -0.67
N ASP A 239 -6.19 13.95 -0.11
CA ASP A 239 -6.41 15.34 0.26
C ASP A 239 -6.24 16.28 -0.96
N ALA A 240 -6.39 17.59 -0.72
CA ALA A 240 -6.22 18.62 -1.74
C ALA A 240 -4.81 18.65 -2.35
N ASP A 241 -3.83 18.01 -1.70
CA ASP A 241 -2.46 17.91 -2.17
C ASP A 241 -2.20 16.63 -2.96
N GLY A 242 -3.21 15.78 -3.14
CA GLY A 242 -3.07 14.49 -3.81
C GLY A 242 -2.42 13.40 -2.96
N ASN A 243 -2.26 13.61 -1.65
CA ASN A 243 -1.71 12.62 -0.73
C ASN A 243 -2.83 11.84 -0.03
N GLU A 244 -2.61 10.54 0.18
CA GLU A 244 -3.63 9.66 0.79
C GLU A 244 -4.00 10.07 2.22
N VAL A 245 -5.31 10.11 2.52
CA VAL A 245 -5.82 10.61 3.81
C VAL A 245 -5.90 9.56 4.91
N ALA A 246 -5.69 8.29 4.58
CA ALA A 246 -5.83 7.16 5.50
C ALA A 246 -4.62 6.24 5.46
N GLY A 247 -4.56 5.29 6.40
CA GLY A 247 -3.40 4.44 6.62
C GLY A 247 -2.36 5.06 7.55
N ILE A 248 -1.18 4.44 7.60
CA ILE A 248 0.00 4.96 8.28
C ILE A 248 0.59 6.06 7.39
N ARG A 249 0.29 7.32 7.73
CA ARG A 249 0.89 8.49 7.10
C ARG A 249 2.20 8.81 7.79
N LEU A 250 3.30 8.28 7.26
CA LEU A 250 4.66 8.67 7.70
C LEU A 250 4.86 10.19 7.54
N PRO A 251 5.83 10.81 8.23
CA PRO A 251 6.02 12.26 8.21
C PRO A 251 6.08 12.87 6.80
N ASP A 252 6.64 12.18 5.81
CA ASP A 252 6.68 12.63 4.41
C ASP A 252 5.28 12.82 3.78
N ILE A 253 4.25 12.16 4.32
CA ILE A 253 2.84 12.19 3.86
C ILE A 253 1.96 13.03 4.78
N ALA A 254 2.27 13.04 6.08
CA ALA A 254 1.54 13.83 7.07
C ALA A 254 1.95 15.31 7.06
N VAL A 255 3.21 15.60 6.71
CA VAL A 255 3.79 16.94 6.60
C VAL A 255 4.49 17.04 5.23
N PRO A 256 3.73 17.01 4.12
CA PRO A 256 4.31 16.76 2.80
C PRO A 256 5.11 17.93 2.26
N LEU A 257 6.16 17.61 1.50
CA LEU A 257 6.87 18.52 0.59
C LEU A 257 6.51 18.28 -0.90
N ALA A 258 5.75 17.22 -1.16
CA ALA A 258 5.36 16.76 -2.47
C ALA A 258 4.07 15.94 -2.40
N THR A 259 3.47 15.68 -3.56
CA THR A 259 2.50 14.59 -3.74
C THR A 259 3.26 13.29 -3.95
N TYR A 260 2.88 12.25 -3.22
CA TYR A 260 3.43 10.90 -3.34
C TYR A 260 2.30 9.91 -3.62
N THR A 261 2.46 9.08 -4.65
CA THR A 261 1.46 8.06 -5.02
C THR A 261 2.08 6.67 -5.11
N GLY A 262 1.25 5.62 -5.02
CA GLY A 262 1.67 4.23 -5.26
C GLY A 262 1.59 3.79 -6.72
N TRP A 263 1.30 4.70 -7.63
CA TRP A 263 1.11 4.41 -9.05
C TRP A 263 1.81 5.47 -9.90
N ASN A 264 2.16 5.10 -11.12
CA ASN A 264 2.66 5.97 -12.17
C ASN A 264 2.16 5.41 -13.50
N LEU A 265 2.32 6.12 -14.60
CA LEU A 265 1.97 5.62 -15.93
C LEU A 265 3.22 5.48 -16.79
N TYR A 266 3.24 4.52 -17.69
CA TYR A 266 4.30 4.40 -18.69
C TYR A 266 4.22 5.58 -19.68
N LYS A 267 5.38 6.00 -20.19
CA LYS A 267 5.52 6.90 -21.35
C LYS A 267 5.98 6.11 -22.59
N ALA A 268 5.75 6.64 -23.78
CA ALA A 268 6.34 6.07 -25.00
C ALA A 268 7.88 5.97 -24.89
N PRO A 269 8.51 4.91 -25.45
CA PRO A 269 7.94 3.83 -26.26
C PRO A 269 7.41 2.63 -25.45
N PHE A 270 7.38 2.73 -24.11
CA PHE A 270 6.72 1.73 -23.26
C PHE A 270 5.19 1.81 -23.43
N PRO A 271 4.41 0.88 -22.86
CA PRO A 271 2.95 0.81 -22.98
C PRO A 271 2.22 2.05 -22.45
N GLU A 272 2.24 3.15 -23.21
CA GLU A 272 1.83 4.48 -22.80
C GLU A 272 0.41 4.50 -22.21
N GLY A 273 0.26 5.14 -21.05
CA GLY A 273 -1.01 5.26 -20.36
C GLY A 273 -1.41 4.05 -19.49
N ALA A 274 -0.74 2.89 -19.62
CA ALA A 274 -0.88 1.82 -18.65
C ALA A 274 -0.13 2.15 -17.35
N LEU A 275 -0.55 1.56 -16.23
CA LEU A 275 0.18 1.64 -14.96
C LEU A 275 1.64 1.20 -15.18
N CYS A 276 2.58 2.03 -14.73
CA CYS A 276 4.03 1.81 -14.82
C CYS A 276 4.47 0.72 -13.84
N ASP A 277 4.05 -0.52 -14.12
CA ASP A 277 4.25 -1.70 -13.29
C ASP A 277 4.00 -1.40 -11.80
N ARG A 278 5.05 -1.30 -10.99
CA ARG A 278 4.97 -1.15 -9.53
C ARG A 278 5.58 0.16 -9.02
N ASP A 279 5.83 1.10 -9.93
CA ASP A 279 6.41 2.41 -9.62
C ASP A 279 5.32 3.44 -9.27
N GLY A 280 5.61 4.25 -8.27
CA GLY A 280 4.80 5.37 -7.82
C GLY A 280 5.24 6.70 -8.45
N SER A 281 4.43 7.75 -8.25
CA SER A 281 4.74 9.09 -8.73
C SER A 281 5.14 10.02 -7.59
N HIS A 282 6.00 10.99 -7.91
CA HIS A 282 6.40 12.09 -7.05
C HIS A 282 6.22 13.41 -7.79
N SER A 283 5.56 14.38 -7.15
CA SER A 283 5.40 15.74 -7.67
C SER A 283 5.65 16.77 -6.58
N ALA A 284 6.82 17.40 -6.61
CA ALA A 284 7.21 18.41 -5.63
C ALA A 284 6.21 19.58 -5.59
N PHE A 285 6.01 20.17 -4.42
CA PHE A 285 5.30 21.44 -4.29
C PHE A 285 6.19 22.60 -4.73
N ALA A 286 5.55 23.70 -5.14
CA ALA A 286 6.25 24.95 -5.36
C ALA A 286 6.86 25.45 -4.04
N SER A 287 8.05 26.05 -4.11
CA SER A 287 8.73 26.58 -2.93
C SER A 287 8.05 27.86 -2.44
N THR A 288 7.66 28.74 -3.37
CA THR A 288 7.05 30.05 -3.07
C THR A 288 5.68 30.21 -3.72
N LYS A 289 4.90 31.17 -3.22
CA LYS A 289 3.60 31.54 -3.81
C LYS A 289 3.74 31.97 -5.28
N THR A 290 4.77 32.76 -5.59
CA THR A 290 5.04 33.20 -6.98
C THR A 290 5.31 32.02 -7.91
N GLU A 291 6.08 31.02 -7.46
CA GLU A 291 6.32 29.80 -8.25
C GLU A 291 5.02 29.00 -8.46
N ARG A 292 4.20 28.88 -7.41
CA ARG A 292 2.89 28.21 -7.48
C ARG A 292 1.99 28.86 -8.52
N GLU A 293 1.83 30.18 -8.45
CA GLU A 293 0.99 30.97 -9.35
C GLU A 293 1.48 30.88 -10.80
N ALA A 294 2.80 30.96 -11.02
CA ALA A 294 3.38 30.83 -12.36
C ALA A 294 3.12 29.45 -13.00
N LYS A 295 3.03 28.39 -12.19
CA LYS A 295 2.71 27.02 -12.64
C LYS A 295 1.22 26.69 -12.62
N ASN A 296 0.38 27.64 -12.20
CA ASN A 296 -1.05 27.41 -11.93
C ASN A 296 -1.28 26.17 -11.04
N ASP A 297 -0.39 25.92 -10.09
CA ASP A 297 -0.50 24.76 -9.20
C ASP A 297 -1.57 25.03 -8.14
N PRO A 298 -2.61 24.18 -8.03
CA PRO A 298 -3.68 24.37 -7.05
C PRO A 298 -3.22 24.06 -5.61
N ARG A 299 -2.10 23.36 -5.43
CA ARG A 299 -1.59 22.94 -4.12
C ARG A 299 -0.81 24.10 -3.49
N LEU A 300 -0.97 24.32 -2.18
CA LEU A 300 -0.23 25.37 -1.48
C LEU A 300 1.29 25.17 -1.61
N SER A 301 2.01 26.27 -1.85
CA SER A 301 3.47 26.28 -1.80
C SER A 301 4.00 25.99 -0.39
N LEU A 302 5.30 25.69 -0.28
CA LEU A 302 5.94 25.49 1.02
C LEU A 302 5.91 26.76 1.88
N GLU A 303 6.10 27.93 1.26
CA GLU A 303 5.95 29.25 1.89
C GLU A 303 4.54 29.43 2.47
N GLU A 304 3.49 29.23 1.67
CA GLU A 304 2.10 29.40 2.12
C GLU A 304 1.70 28.37 3.19
N ARG A 305 2.27 27.16 3.12
CA ARG A 305 1.92 26.05 4.01
C ARG A 305 2.60 26.13 5.37
N TYR A 306 3.90 26.45 5.39
CA TYR A 306 4.72 26.34 6.58
C TYR A 306 5.30 27.69 7.03
N GLY A 307 5.41 28.66 6.13
CA GLY A 307 6.08 29.93 6.38
C GLY A 307 7.60 29.78 6.47
N THR A 308 8.10 28.99 7.42
CA THR A 308 9.53 28.79 7.65
C THR A 308 9.93 27.31 7.71
N HIS A 309 11.22 27.06 7.49
CA HIS A 309 11.82 25.73 7.62
C HIS A 309 11.70 25.20 9.06
N GLU A 310 11.87 26.06 10.06
CA GLU A 310 11.73 25.70 11.48
C GLU A 310 10.32 25.20 11.79
N LYS A 311 9.30 25.88 11.25
CA LYS A 311 7.91 25.45 11.42
C LYS A 311 7.65 24.09 10.79
N TYR A 312 8.20 23.83 9.60
CA TYR A 312 8.16 22.51 8.96
C TYR A 312 8.81 21.43 9.86
N VAL A 313 10.02 21.68 10.37
CA VAL A 313 10.75 20.75 11.25
C VAL A 313 9.96 20.46 12.53
N ASP A 314 9.28 21.45 13.10
CA ASP A 314 8.44 21.27 14.29
C ASP A 314 7.22 20.39 14.01
N LEU A 315 6.57 20.57 12.86
CA LEU A 315 5.46 19.72 12.44
C LEU A 315 5.91 18.27 12.18
N VAL A 316 7.08 18.07 11.56
CA VAL A 316 7.68 16.73 11.40
C VAL A 316 7.91 16.08 12.75
N ARG A 317 8.45 16.82 13.72
CA ARG A 317 8.65 16.32 15.10
C ARG A 317 7.35 15.88 15.74
N VAL A 318 6.28 16.68 15.64
CA VAL A 318 4.97 16.37 16.21
C VAL A 318 4.39 15.12 15.56
N SER A 319 4.43 15.03 14.22
CA SER A 319 3.95 13.88 13.45
C SER A 319 4.68 12.59 13.82
N ALA A 320 6.03 12.61 13.79
CA ALA A 320 6.86 11.46 14.12
C ALA A 320 6.65 11.01 15.58
N ALA A 321 6.58 11.95 16.53
CA ALA A 321 6.32 11.64 17.93
C ALA A 321 4.94 11.02 18.15
N GLN A 322 3.91 11.44 17.40
CA GLN A 322 2.59 10.81 17.45
C GLN A 322 2.63 9.37 16.96
N LEU A 323 3.28 9.10 15.82
CA LEU A 323 3.41 7.74 15.30
C LEU A 323 4.18 6.83 16.27
N ALA A 324 5.18 7.36 16.98
CA ALA A 324 5.89 6.60 18.00
C ALA A 324 5.02 6.27 19.21
N ARG A 325 4.19 7.23 19.68
CA ARG A 325 3.19 6.96 20.73
C ARG A 325 2.18 5.91 20.30
N ASP A 326 1.78 5.94 19.03
CA ASP A 326 0.87 4.98 18.44
C ASP A 326 1.51 3.59 18.20
N GLY A 327 2.82 3.42 18.43
CA GLY A 327 3.52 2.17 18.16
C GLY A 327 3.74 1.87 16.67
N LEU A 328 3.62 2.89 15.81
CA LEU A 328 3.74 2.81 14.35
C LEU A 328 5.07 3.38 13.82
N LEU A 329 5.93 3.84 14.72
CA LEU A 329 7.27 4.32 14.42
C LEU A 329 8.20 4.05 15.61
N LEU A 330 9.45 3.68 15.36
CA LEU A 330 10.43 3.47 16.44
C LEU A 330 11.02 4.81 16.91
N PRO A 331 11.44 4.93 18.19
CA PRO A 331 12.11 6.14 18.69
C PRO A 331 13.36 6.54 17.87
N SER A 332 14.14 5.58 17.39
CA SER A 332 15.29 5.82 16.51
C SER A 332 14.87 6.48 15.19
N ASP A 333 13.70 6.09 14.66
CA ASP A 333 13.18 6.62 13.40
C ASP A 333 12.59 8.02 13.57
N VAL A 334 12.04 8.34 14.76
CA VAL A 334 11.68 9.73 15.11
C VAL A 334 12.91 10.64 15.01
N GLY A 335 14.03 10.21 15.60
CA GLY A 335 15.29 10.94 15.52
C GLY A 335 15.77 11.13 14.08
N ALA A 336 15.73 10.06 13.28
CA ALA A 336 16.12 10.09 11.87
C ALA A 336 15.27 11.07 11.05
N TYR A 337 13.95 11.09 11.24
CA TYR A 337 13.06 12.03 10.58
C TYR A 337 13.37 13.50 10.92
N ILE A 338 13.65 13.80 12.19
CA ILE A 338 14.01 15.16 12.61
C ILE A 338 15.37 15.58 12.02
N VAL A 339 16.35 14.68 11.98
CA VAL A 339 17.66 14.94 11.37
C VAL A 339 17.51 15.20 9.89
N GLN A 340 16.76 14.37 9.16
CA GLN A 340 16.49 14.55 7.74
C GLN A 340 15.77 15.87 7.47
N ALA A 341 14.74 16.21 8.26
CA ALA A 341 14.00 17.46 8.12
C ALA A 341 14.90 18.69 8.32
N LYS A 342 15.90 18.62 9.21
CA LYS A 342 16.88 19.70 9.45
C LYS A 342 18.01 19.76 8.41
N SER A 343 18.11 18.77 7.52
CA SER A 343 19.22 18.70 6.57
C SER A 343 19.27 19.92 5.64
N GLU A 344 20.47 20.27 5.21
CA GLU A 344 20.69 21.38 4.27
C GLU A 344 19.96 21.15 2.93
N ALA A 345 19.83 19.89 2.50
CA ALA A 345 19.07 19.54 1.31
C ALA A 345 17.59 19.95 1.43
N VAL A 346 16.97 19.71 2.58
CA VAL A 346 15.58 20.11 2.82
C VAL A 346 15.46 21.62 3.02
N ARG A 347 16.40 22.22 3.76
CA ARG A 347 16.42 23.67 4.04
C ARG A 347 16.42 24.51 2.76
N LYS A 348 17.12 24.06 1.72
CA LYS A 348 17.18 24.73 0.41
C LYS A 348 15.83 24.86 -0.29
N HIS A 349 14.83 24.07 0.07
CA HIS A 349 13.45 24.24 -0.45
C HIS A 349 12.72 25.43 0.16
N PHE A 350 13.17 25.91 1.33
CA PHE A 350 12.55 27.02 2.06
C PHE A 350 13.35 28.32 1.96
N ALA A 351 14.64 28.23 1.59
CA ALA A 351 15.52 29.38 1.47
C ALA A 351 15.34 30.06 0.11
N ARG A 352 14.44 31.04 0.01
CA ARG A 352 14.47 32.11 -1.00
C ARG A 352 13.97 33.41 -0.41
#